data_AF-A0A7W6EFG1-F1
#
_entry.id   AF-A0A7W6EFG1-F1
#
_cell.length_a   1.000
_cell.length_b   1.000
_cell.length_c   1.000
_cell.angle_alpha   90.00
_cell.angle_beta   90.00
_cell.angle_gamma   90.00
#
_symmetry.space_group_name_H-M   'P 1'
#
loop_
_entity.id
_entity.type
_entity.pdbx_description
1 polymer ?
#
loop_
_entity_poly.entity_id
_entity_poly.type
_entity_poly.pdbx_seq_one_letter_code
_entity_poly.pdbx_strand_id
1 'polypeptide(L)'
;MVAYKTRVPAGFAGSVSRTDSLTIEQQIVDSAKPPKAFGAFAKLVSGRIQPLEAGDAATDVYCLTVRAYPTQSVTNTFGAAEPPASGIIDILRRGYISVNLKAGTAAKNGAVYVRVAAVTGKAVGDIEAALVANETVAVAGAYFTGPADANGVTEIAYRI
;
A
#
# COMPACT_ATOMS: atom_id res chain seq x y z
N MET A 1 9.50 14.46 -24.23
CA MET A 1 8.20 14.69 -23.54
C MET A 1 7.25 13.59 -23.99
N VAL A 2 6.81 12.72 -23.08
CA VAL A 2 5.89 11.62 -23.40
C VAL A 2 4.47 12.16 -23.33
N ALA A 3 3.70 12.09 -24.42
CA ALA A 3 2.30 12.48 -24.43
C ALA A 3 1.44 11.33 -23.87
N TYR A 4 0.63 11.62 -22.86
CA TYR A 4 -0.33 10.66 -22.31
C TYR A 4 -1.56 10.59 -23.22
N LYS A 5 -1.69 9.49 -23.97
CA LYS A 5 -2.71 9.35 -25.04
C LYS A 5 -4.10 8.98 -24.55
N THR A 6 -4.23 8.41 -23.34
CA THR A 6 -5.49 7.79 -22.89
C THR A 6 -5.88 8.10 -21.44
N ARG A 7 -4.93 8.36 -20.53
CA ARG A 7 -5.19 8.85 -19.16
C ARG A 7 -3.92 9.41 -18.49
N VAL A 8 -4.12 10.32 -17.53
CA VAL A 8 -3.07 10.78 -16.60
C VAL A 8 -2.72 9.64 -15.64
N PRO A 9 -1.43 9.47 -15.24
CA PRO A 9 -1.04 8.47 -14.24
C PRO A 9 -1.80 8.61 -12.92
N ALA A 10 -2.03 7.50 -12.22
CA ALA A 10 -2.79 7.42 -10.97
C ALA A 10 -2.01 7.91 -9.73
N GLY A 11 -0.93 8.66 -9.94
CA GLY A 11 -0.02 9.15 -8.91
C GLY A 11 1.07 8.15 -8.56
N PHE A 12 1.55 8.21 -7.31
CA PHE A 12 2.59 7.32 -6.78
C PHE A 12 2.05 6.49 -5.64
N ALA A 13 2.51 5.25 -5.52
CA ALA A 13 2.22 4.43 -4.36
C ALA A 13 2.55 5.17 -3.04
N GLY A 14 1.58 5.14 -2.12
CA GLY A 14 1.63 5.85 -0.85
C GLY A 14 1.04 7.26 -0.85
N SER A 15 0.66 7.79 -2.01
CA SER A 15 0.08 9.13 -2.11
C SER A 15 -1.40 9.07 -1.75
N VAL A 16 -1.81 9.93 -0.84
CA VAL A 16 -3.23 10.10 -0.51
C VAL A 16 -3.89 10.92 -1.59
N SER A 17 -5.00 10.41 -2.13
CA SER A 17 -5.69 11.01 -3.27
C SER A 17 -6.84 11.94 -2.86
N ARG A 18 -7.40 11.77 -1.65
CA ARG A 18 -8.52 12.58 -1.13
C ARG A 18 -8.22 13.02 0.29
N THR A 19 -7.91 14.29 0.47
CA THR A 19 -7.43 14.85 1.75
C THR A 19 -8.55 15.19 2.73
N ASP A 20 -9.79 15.31 2.26
CA ASP A 20 -10.95 15.71 3.03
C ASP A 20 -11.51 14.59 3.91
N SER A 21 -11.28 13.34 3.52
CA SER A 21 -11.94 12.16 4.09
C SER A 21 -10.92 11.07 4.45
N LEU A 22 -10.05 11.36 5.43
CA LEU A 22 -8.99 10.44 5.86
C LEU A 22 -8.72 10.50 7.36
N THR A 23 -8.05 9.45 7.84
CA THR A 23 -7.44 9.41 9.17
C THR A 23 -6.02 8.90 9.01
N ILE A 24 -5.05 9.80 9.24
CA ILE A 24 -3.63 9.49 9.31
C ILE A 24 -3.18 9.59 10.76
N GLU A 25 -2.40 8.61 11.18
CA GLU A 25 -1.77 8.56 12.49
C GLU A 25 -0.26 8.43 12.31
N GLN A 26 0.49 8.96 13.27
CA GLN A 26 1.93 8.74 13.36
C GLN A 26 2.20 7.51 14.19
N GLN A 27 3.12 6.67 13.72
CA GLN A 27 3.54 5.48 14.45
C GLN A 27 5.05 5.29 14.38
N ILE A 28 5.59 4.51 15.32
CA ILE A 28 7.02 4.18 15.36
C ILE A 28 7.29 2.98 14.46
N VAL A 29 8.30 3.07 13.61
CA VAL A 29 8.80 1.97 12.79
C VAL A 29 9.62 1.01 13.64
N ASP A 30 9.39 -0.30 13.46
CA ASP A 30 10.34 -1.29 13.96
C ASP A 30 11.61 -1.31 13.10
N SER A 31 12.72 -0.82 13.65
CA SER A 31 13.99 -0.77 12.92
C SER A 31 14.58 -2.15 12.61
N ALA A 32 14.16 -3.22 13.29
CA ALA A 32 14.58 -4.57 12.96
C ALA A 32 13.84 -5.12 11.73
N LYS A 33 12.62 -4.63 11.47
CA LYS A 33 11.78 -5.05 10.35
C LYS A 33 11.05 -3.83 9.74
N PRO A 34 11.78 -2.91 9.10
CA PRO A 34 11.17 -1.70 8.57
C PRO A 34 10.35 -2.00 7.29
N PRO A 35 9.20 -1.33 7.09
CA PRO A 35 8.49 -1.37 5.82
C PRO A 35 9.36 -0.93 4.64
N LYS A 36 9.23 -1.60 3.49
CA LYS A 36 10.04 -1.37 2.29
C LYS A 36 9.34 -0.63 1.17
N ALA A 37 8.03 -0.43 1.28
CA ALA A 37 7.24 0.26 0.26
C ALA A 37 6.22 1.18 0.92
N PHE A 38 5.98 2.32 0.26
CA PHE A 38 4.83 3.16 0.54
C PHE A 38 3.58 2.62 -0.18
N GLY A 39 2.40 2.87 0.38
CA GLY A 39 1.14 2.33 -0.13
C GLY A 39 1.07 0.80 0.05
N ALA A 40 1.79 0.27 1.04
CA ALA A 40 1.79 -1.15 1.37
C ALA A 40 1.05 -1.37 2.70
N PHE A 41 0.38 -2.51 2.83
CA PHE A 41 -0.23 -2.91 4.09
C PHE A 41 0.83 -3.25 5.12
N ALA A 42 0.57 -2.87 6.37
CA ALA A 42 1.46 -3.10 7.50
C ALA A 42 0.67 -3.53 8.73
N LYS A 43 1.38 -4.19 9.66
CA LYS A 43 0.86 -4.65 10.95
C LYS A 43 1.46 -3.87 12.10
N LEU A 44 0.78 -3.89 13.24
CA LEU A 44 1.27 -3.32 14.50
C LEU A 44 1.71 -4.45 15.42
N VAL A 45 2.99 -4.50 15.78
CA VAL A 45 3.58 -5.50 16.67
C VAL A 45 4.26 -4.78 17.82
N SER A 46 3.80 -5.03 19.05
CA SER A 46 4.37 -4.42 20.26
C SER A 46 4.48 -2.88 20.17
N GLY A 47 3.47 -2.23 19.60
CA GLY A 47 3.42 -0.78 19.42
C GLY A 47 4.30 -0.22 18.29
N ARG A 48 4.85 -1.08 17.42
CA ARG A 48 5.68 -0.67 16.28
C ARG A 48 5.14 -1.21 14.97
N ILE A 49 5.31 -0.45 13.90
CA ILE A 49 4.89 -0.81 12.54
C ILE A 49 5.92 -1.73 11.90
N GLN A 50 5.43 -2.85 11.38
CA GLN A 50 6.19 -3.85 10.62
C GLN A 50 5.46 -4.15 9.30
N PRO A 51 6.17 -4.53 8.21
CA PRO A 51 5.53 -5.10 7.04
C PRO A 51 4.80 -6.40 7.41
N LEU A 52 3.86 -6.83 6.57
CA LEU A 52 3.31 -8.17 6.67
C LEU A 52 4.40 -9.23 6.42
N GLU A 53 4.21 -10.39 7.02
CA GLU A 53 5.09 -11.55 6.96
C GLU A 53 4.34 -12.79 6.50
N ALA A 54 5.09 -13.85 6.22
CA ALA A 54 4.51 -15.08 5.73
C ALA A 54 3.54 -15.67 6.77
N GLY A 55 2.33 -16.02 6.33
CA GLY A 55 1.30 -16.60 7.18
C GLY A 55 0.48 -15.62 8.02
N ASP A 56 0.75 -14.31 7.94
CA ASP A 56 -0.12 -13.31 8.59
C ASP A 56 -1.56 -13.43 8.09
N ALA A 57 -2.53 -13.20 8.98
CA ALA A 57 -3.95 -13.22 8.67
C ALA A 57 -4.43 -11.83 8.21
N ALA A 58 -5.62 -11.80 7.58
CA ALA A 58 -6.29 -10.55 7.23
C ALA A 58 -6.49 -9.60 8.43
N THR A 59 -6.65 -10.16 9.63
CA THR A 59 -6.83 -9.43 10.89
C THR A 59 -5.56 -8.73 11.37
N ASP A 60 -4.39 -9.14 10.89
CA ASP A 60 -3.12 -8.51 11.24
C ASP A 60 -2.90 -7.20 10.48
N VAL A 61 -3.67 -6.95 9.41
CA VAL A 61 -3.62 -5.72 8.64
C VAL A 61 -4.13 -4.54 9.48
N TYR A 62 -3.19 -3.69 9.87
CA TYR A 62 -3.47 -2.54 10.72
C TYR A 62 -3.72 -1.26 9.91
N CYS A 63 -2.87 -0.99 8.93
CA CYS A 63 -2.82 0.27 8.19
C CYS A 63 -2.16 0.14 6.81
N LEU A 64 -2.14 1.25 6.05
CA LEU A 64 -1.28 1.43 4.87
C LEU A 64 -0.19 2.46 5.17
N THR A 65 1.03 2.21 4.70
CA THR A 65 2.14 3.16 4.83
C THR A 65 1.95 4.38 3.93
N VAL A 66 2.04 5.59 4.49
CA VAL A 66 1.79 6.84 3.76
C VAL A 66 3.10 7.51 3.39
N ARG A 67 3.17 7.99 2.15
CA ARG A 67 4.20 8.93 1.75
C ARG A 67 3.82 10.31 2.26
N ALA A 68 4.47 10.74 3.34
CA ALA A 68 4.35 12.11 3.80
C ALA A 68 4.82 13.07 2.69
N TYR A 69 4.04 14.12 2.39
CA TYR A 69 4.50 15.21 1.54
C TYR A 69 4.11 16.54 2.18
N PRO A 70 5.04 17.51 2.30
CA PRO A 70 6.45 17.47 1.87
C PRO A 70 7.37 16.73 2.87
N THR A 71 8.30 15.91 2.37
CA THR A 71 9.41 15.38 3.17
C THR A 71 10.62 16.30 3.07
N GLN A 72 11.22 16.69 4.20
CA GLN A 72 12.28 17.71 4.23
C GLN A 72 13.69 17.21 3.82
N SER A 73 13.95 15.89 3.73
CA SER A 73 15.33 15.40 3.58
C SER A 73 15.50 13.99 2.99
N VAL A 74 14.72 13.61 1.96
CA VAL A 74 14.91 12.33 1.27
C VAL A 74 14.97 12.47 -0.24
N THR A 75 15.91 11.75 -0.85
CA THR A 75 15.98 11.57 -2.31
C THR A 75 14.83 10.67 -2.73
N ASN A 76 13.70 11.27 -3.14
CA ASN A 76 12.54 10.54 -3.65
C ASN A 76 12.77 10.17 -5.12
N THR A 77 13.38 9.02 -5.38
CA THR A 77 13.45 8.46 -6.74
C THR A 77 12.05 8.06 -7.20
N PHE A 78 11.70 8.45 -8.43
CA PHE A 78 10.40 8.15 -9.05
C PHE A 78 10.12 6.63 -8.99
N GLY A 79 9.07 6.24 -8.27
CA GLY A 79 8.65 4.84 -8.14
C GLY A 79 9.54 3.95 -7.26
N ALA A 80 10.60 4.47 -6.64
CA ALA A 80 11.56 3.68 -5.86
C ALA A 80 11.83 4.24 -4.45
N ALA A 81 11.06 5.23 -3.99
CA ALA A 81 11.22 5.73 -2.63
C ALA A 81 10.69 4.72 -1.61
N GLU A 82 11.46 4.49 -0.56
CA GLU A 82 11.11 3.61 0.56
C GLU A 82 10.72 4.41 1.81
N PRO A 83 9.85 3.86 2.69
CA PRO A 83 9.63 4.39 4.03
C PRO A 83 10.91 4.50 4.86
N PRO A 84 10.93 5.36 5.89
CA PRO A 84 12.08 5.45 6.78
C PRO A 84 12.34 4.10 7.47
N ALA A 85 13.62 3.71 7.55
CA ALA A 85 14.02 2.44 8.16
C ALA A 85 13.93 2.46 9.70
N SER A 86 13.73 3.63 10.32
CA SER A 86 13.58 3.82 11.76
C SER A 86 12.88 5.15 12.05
N GLY A 87 12.47 5.35 13.30
CA GLY A 87 11.81 6.60 13.72
C GLY A 87 10.31 6.56 13.46
N ILE A 88 9.75 7.68 13.00
CA ILE A 88 8.30 7.88 12.85
C ILE A 88 7.90 7.73 11.39
N ILE A 89 6.75 7.10 11.15
CA ILE A 89 6.10 6.98 9.85
C ILE A 89 4.64 7.42 9.96
N ASP A 90 4.13 8.07 8.92
CA ASP A 90 2.70 8.33 8.75
C ASP A 90 2.01 7.09 8.21
N ILE A 91 0.90 6.71 8.83
CA ILE A 91 0.08 5.57 8.41
C ILE A 91 -1.36 5.99 8.15
N LEU A 92 -1.99 5.40 7.14
CA LEU A 92 -3.39 5.58 6.84
C LEU A 92 -4.21 4.52 7.59
N ARG A 93 -5.10 4.96 8.47
CA ARG A 93 -6.09 4.10 9.12
C ARG A 93 -7.40 4.05 8.36
N ARG A 94 -7.74 5.12 7.66
CA ARG A 94 -8.94 5.27 6.82
C ARG A 94 -8.69 6.29 5.71
N GLY A 95 -9.19 6.06 4.50
CA GLY A 95 -9.16 7.03 3.41
C GLY A 95 -8.91 6.39 2.04
N TYR A 96 -8.43 7.20 1.10
CA TYR A 96 -8.13 6.79 -0.27
C TYR A 96 -6.64 6.98 -0.56
N ILE A 97 -6.01 5.95 -1.11
CA ILE A 97 -4.56 5.94 -1.34
C ILE A 97 -4.18 5.17 -2.59
N SER A 98 -3.21 5.71 -3.32
CA SER A 98 -2.61 5.03 -4.47
C SER A 98 -1.66 3.92 -4.00
N VAL A 99 -1.75 2.76 -4.65
CA VAL A 99 -0.98 1.55 -4.35
C VAL A 99 -0.50 0.90 -5.64
N ASN A 100 0.56 0.09 -5.55
CA ASN A 100 1.00 -0.74 -6.66
C ASN A 100 0.19 -2.04 -6.70
N LEU A 101 -0.50 -2.29 -7.81
CA LEU A 101 -1.14 -3.56 -8.09
C LEU A 101 -0.10 -4.51 -8.68
N LYS A 102 0.22 -5.57 -7.95
CA LYS A 102 1.21 -6.55 -8.40
C LYS A 102 0.65 -7.56 -9.39
N ALA A 103 -0.60 -7.99 -9.19
CA ALA A 103 -1.21 -9.03 -10.01
C ALA A 103 -2.73 -8.96 -10.02
N GLY A 104 -3.31 -9.54 -11.07
CA GLY A 104 -4.75 -9.50 -11.34
C GLY A 104 -5.17 -8.20 -12.03
N THR A 105 -6.48 -8.03 -12.20
CA THR A 105 -7.07 -6.84 -12.84
C THR A 105 -7.97 -6.15 -11.84
N ALA A 106 -7.53 -5.00 -11.33
CA ALA A 106 -8.35 -4.18 -10.44
C ALA A 106 -9.59 -3.67 -11.19
N ALA A 107 -10.74 -3.79 -10.55
CA ALA A 107 -12.02 -3.27 -11.04
C ALA A 107 -12.65 -2.40 -9.95
N LYS A 108 -13.50 -1.45 -10.33
CA LYS A 108 -14.23 -0.62 -9.37
C LYS A 108 -15.05 -1.50 -8.43
N ASN A 109 -14.94 -1.24 -7.12
CA ASN A 109 -15.52 -2.04 -6.04
C ASN A 109 -14.99 -3.48 -5.95
N GLY A 110 -13.90 -3.80 -6.65
CA GLY A 110 -13.23 -5.09 -6.56
C GLY A 110 -12.54 -5.26 -5.21
N ALA A 111 -12.56 -6.48 -4.68
CA ALA A 111 -11.89 -6.82 -3.42
C ALA A 111 -10.37 -6.67 -3.53
N VAL A 112 -9.74 -6.21 -2.45
CA VAL A 112 -8.29 -6.07 -2.33
C VAL A 112 -7.74 -7.25 -1.53
N TYR A 113 -6.71 -7.89 -2.08
CA TYR A 113 -5.99 -8.97 -1.42
C TYR A 113 -4.55 -8.55 -1.17
N VAL A 114 -3.95 -9.11 -0.13
CA VAL A 114 -2.52 -8.97 0.14
C VAL A 114 -1.87 -10.34 0.22
N ARG A 115 -0.69 -10.47 -0.38
CA ARG A 115 0.08 -11.71 -0.39
C ARG A 115 0.72 -11.99 0.97
N VAL A 116 0.55 -13.23 1.44
CA VAL A 116 1.07 -13.75 2.71
C VAL A 116 1.91 -15.02 2.51
N ALA A 117 2.14 -15.44 1.26
CA ALA A 117 3.15 -16.43 0.91
C ALA A 117 3.89 -16.00 -0.35
N ALA A 118 5.22 -15.88 -0.27
CA ALA A 118 6.04 -15.47 -1.40
C ALA A 118 6.10 -16.57 -2.47
N VAL A 119 6.08 -16.15 -3.74
CA VAL A 119 6.32 -16.99 -4.91
C VAL A 119 7.23 -16.25 -5.87
N THR A 120 7.82 -16.92 -6.86
CA THR A 120 8.70 -16.27 -7.84
C THR A 120 8.01 -15.07 -8.49
N GLY A 121 8.60 -13.89 -8.31
CA GLY A 121 8.09 -12.62 -8.86
C GLY A 121 7.02 -11.91 -8.03
N LYS A 122 6.56 -12.50 -6.91
CA LYS A 122 5.61 -11.88 -5.97
C LYS A 122 6.05 -12.07 -4.52
N ALA A 123 6.30 -10.97 -3.83
CA ALA A 123 6.73 -10.94 -2.43
C ALA A 123 5.53 -10.89 -1.47
N VAL A 124 5.77 -11.26 -0.21
CA VAL A 124 4.80 -10.98 0.87
C VAL A 124 4.57 -9.48 0.98
N GLY A 125 3.32 -9.08 1.19
CA GLY A 125 2.88 -7.68 1.22
C GLY A 125 2.46 -7.12 -0.15
N ASP A 126 2.68 -7.86 -1.24
CA ASP A 126 2.19 -7.46 -2.57
C ASP A 126 0.66 -7.39 -2.60
N ILE A 127 0.13 -6.32 -3.18
CA ILE A 127 -1.31 -6.09 -3.33
C ILE A 127 -1.80 -6.72 -4.63
N GLU A 128 -2.87 -7.52 -4.55
CA GLU A 128 -3.42 -8.27 -5.68
C GLU A 128 -4.94 -8.07 -5.79
N ALA A 129 -5.44 -8.22 -7.02
CA ALA A 129 -6.86 -8.13 -7.35
C ALA A 129 -7.55 -9.50 -7.52
N ALA A 130 -6.97 -10.56 -6.95
CA ALA A 130 -7.53 -11.90 -6.97
C ALA A 130 -7.15 -12.68 -5.71
N LEU A 131 -8.05 -13.53 -5.25
CA LEU A 131 -7.76 -14.52 -4.23
C LEU A 131 -6.93 -15.66 -4.85
N VAL A 132 -5.81 -15.95 -4.23
CA VAL A 132 -5.05 -17.18 -4.43
C VAL A 132 -5.02 -17.95 -3.11
N ALA A 133 -5.55 -19.17 -3.16
CA ALA A 133 -5.69 -20.02 -1.97
C ALA A 133 -4.34 -20.23 -1.29
N ASN A 134 -4.31 -20.10 0.04
CA ASN A 134 -3.11 -20.22 0.90
C ASN A 134 -1.98 -19.21 0.63
N GLU A 135 -2.15 -18.29 -0.32
CA GLU A 135 -1.11 -17.34 -0.71
C GLU A 135 -1.49 -15.89 -0.47
N THR A 136 -2.78 -15.58 -0.44
CA THR A 136 -3.29 -14.22 -0.28
C THR A 136 -4.44 -14.21 0.72
N VAL A 137 -4.59 -13.09 1.41
CA VAL A 137 -5.70 -12.83 2.34
C VAL A 137 -6.48 -11.61 1.88
N ALA A 138 -7.80 -11.66 2.02
CA ALA A 138 -8.67 -10.54 1.69
C ALA A 138 -8.55 -9.45 2.77
N VAL A 139 -8.31 -8.21 2.37
CA VAL A 139 -8.26 -7.09 3.31
C VAL A 139 -9.66 -6.54 3.52
N ALA A 140 -10.24 -6.82 4.68
CA ALA A 140 -11.58 -6.34 5.02
C ALA A 140 -11.64 -4.81 5.03
N GLY A 141 -12.71 -4.26 4.45
CA GLY A 141 -12.90 -2.81 4.34
C GLY A 141 -12.00 -2.13 3.30
N ALA A 142 -11.31 -2.89 2.44
CA ALA A 142 -10.56 -2.35 1.31
C ALA A 142 -11.21 -2.74 -0.03
N TYR A 143 -11.32 -1.77 -0.95
CA TYR A 143 -11.77 -2.02 -2.31
C TYR A 143 -11.06 -1.10 -3.32
N PHE A 144 -10.87 -1.59 -4.54
CA PHE A 144 -10.31 -0.79 -5.64
C PHE A 144 -11.35 0.22 -6.15
N THR A 145 -10.92 1.44 -6.44
CA THR A 145 -11.81 2.48 -6.98
C THR A 145 -11.82 2.51 -8.52
N GLY A 146 -10.88 1.80 -9.15
CA GLY A 146 -10.79 1.67 -10.60
C GLY A 146 -9.63 0.78 -11.06
N PRO A 147 -9.39 0.71 -12.39
CA PRO A 147 -8.29 -0.06 -12.95
C PRO A 147 -6.94 0.63 -12.75
N ALA A 148 -5.89 -0.18 -12.66
CA ALA A 148 -4.51 0.29 -12.64
C ALA A 148 -4.14 1.06 -13.92
N ASP A 149 -3.21 2.00 -13.79
CA ASP A 149 -2.61 2.68 -14.93
C ASP A 149 -1.50 1.84 -15.59
N ALA A 150 -0.84 2.41 -16.60
CA ALA A 150 0.24 1.72 -17.33
C ALA A 150 1.48 1.39 -16.46
N ASN A 151 1.61 2.03 -15.29
CA ASN A 151 2.69 1.75 -14.33
C ASN A 151 2.26 0.75 -13.25
N GLY A 152 1.04 0.21 -13.33
CA GLY A 152 0.48 -0.71 -12.33
C GLY A 152 -0.03 0.01 -11.07
N VAL A 153 -0.17 1.33 -11.08
CA VAL A 153 -0.69 2.09 -9.92
C VAL A 153 -2.21 2.17 -10.00
N THR A 154 -2.88 1.86 -8.89
CA THR A 154 -4.33 2.03 -8.73
C THR A 154 -4.66 2.65 -7.38
N GLU A 155 -5.87 3.16 -7.22
CA GLU A 155 -6.36 3.70 -5.95
C GLU A 155 -7.20 2.63 -5.22
N ILE A 156 -7.00 2.53 -3.91
CA ILE A 156 -7.87 1.78 -3.01
C ILE A 156 -8.55 2.73 -2.03
N ALA A 157 -9.80 2.42 -1.70
CA ALA A 157 -10.48 2.94 -0.53
C ALA A 157 -10.25 1.97 0.63
N TYR A 158 -9.94 2.49 1.81
CA TYR A 158 -9.70 1.70 3.00
C TYR A 158 -10.51 2.24 4.18
N ARG A 159 -11.37 1.39 4.75
CA ARG A 159 -12.25 1.66 5.90
C ARG A 159 -13.09 2.92 5.76
N ILE A 160 -13.45 3.28 4.52
CA ILE A 160 -14.26 4.48 4.23
C ILE A 160 -15.73 4.25 4.51
#